data_AF-A0AAW5N417-F1
#
_entry.id   AF-A0AAW5N417-F1
#
_cell.length_a   1.000
_cell.length_b   1.000
_cell.length_c   1.000
_cell.angle_alpha   90.00
_cell.angle_beta   90.00
_cell.angle_gamma   90.00
#
_symmetry.space_group_name_H-M   'P 1'
#
loop_
_entity.id
_entity.type
_entity.pdbx_description
1 polymer ?
#
loop_
_entity_poly.entity_id
_entity_poly.type
_entity_poly.pdbx_seq_one_letter_code
_entity_poly.pdbx_strand_id
1 'polypeptide(L)'
;LEHSTYEELAEKTGISVSTLVRIASGKTEPKFSDIIQIAKITGADLNTLAYGYALDVKEEATERKLITSADGYTDEETTNAHNF
;
A
#
# COMPACT_ATOMS: atom_id res chain seq x y z
N LEU A 1 9.97 -18.99 0.28
CA LEU A 1 8.71 -18.58 0.91
C LEU A 1 7.64 -19.57 0.48
N GLU A 2 7.06 -20.32 1.41
CA GLU A 2 5.83 -21.06 1.14
C GLU A 2 4.71 -20.03 0.97
N HIS A 3 4.38 -19.71 -0.27
CA HIS A 3 3.24 -18.86 -0.57
C HIS A 3 1.99 -19.74 -0.45
N SER A 4 1.38 -19.72 0.74
CA SER A 4 0.06 -20.29 0.99
C SER A 4 -0.91 -19.83 -0.10
N THR A 5 -1.57 -20.77 -0.77
CA THR A 5 -2.48 -20.46 -1.88
C THR A 5 -3.70 -19.70 -1.34
N TYR A 6 -4.48 -19.05 -2.21
CA TYR A 6 -5.69 -18.32 -1.79
C TYR A 6 -6.67 -19.21 -1.03
N GLU A 7 -6.71 -20.50 -1.35
CA GLU A 7 -7.53 -21.52 -0.69
C GLU A 7 -7.12 -21.70 0.77
N GLU A 8 -5.83 -21.79 1.06
CA GLU A 8 -5.32 -21.94 2.43
C GLU A 8 -5.59 -20.68 3.27
N LEU A 9 -5.36 -19.50 2.68
CA LEU A 9 -5.69 -18.23 3.32
C LEU A 9 -7.20 -18.13 3.58
N ALA A 10 -8.04 -18.58 2.66
CA ALA A 10 -9.48 -18.57 2.81
C ALA A 10 -9.94 -19.48 3.95
N GLU A 11 -9.38 -20.70 4.03
CA GLU A 11 -9.66 -21.63 5.12
C GLU A 11 -9.29 -21.06 6.48
N LYS A 12 -8.12 -20.44 6.60
CA LYS A 12 -7.60 -19.93 7.88
C LYS A 12 -8.21 -18.61 8.33
N THR A 13 -8.61 -17.74 7.40
CA THR A 13 -9.16 -16.40 7.70
C THR A 13 -10.69 -16.34 7.61
N GLY A 14 -11.34 -17.35 7.02
CA GLY A 14 -12.77 -17.29 6.70
C GLY A 14 -13.12 -16.28 5.60
N ILE A 15 -12.14 -15.64 4.96
CA ILE A 15 -12.35 -14.74 3.82
C ILE A 15 -12.47 -15.60 2.56
N SER A 16 -13.50 -15.41 1.74
CA SER A 16 -13.64 -16.22 0.53
C SER A 16 -12.47 -16.00 -0.45
N VAL A 17 -12.09 -17.04 -1.20
CA VAL A 17 -11.07 -16.95 -2.26
C VAL A 17 -11.38 -15.80 -3.24
N SER A 18 -12.64 -15.66 -3.65
CA SER A 18 -13.08 -14.57 -4.54
C SER A 18 -12.82 -13.20 -3.93
N THR A 19 -13.09 -13.03 -2.62
CA THR A 19 -12.81 -11.79 -1.90
C THR A 19 -11.30 -11.52 -1.84
N LEU A 20 -10.48 -12.52 -1.53
CA LEU A 20 -9.02 -12.38 -1.51
C LEU A 20 -8.47 -11.95 -2.88
N VAL A 21 -8.95 -12.56 -3.97
CA VAL A 21 -8.58 -12.18 -5.35
C VAL A 21 -9.01 -10.74 -5.67
N ARG A 22 -10.19 -10.33 -5.22
CA ARG A 22 -10.67 -8.94 -5.40
C ARG A 22 -9.84 -7.94 -4.60
N ILE A 23 -9.41 -8.29 -3.39
CA ILE A 23 -8.49 -7.48 -2.57
C ILE A 23 -7.14 -7.36 -3.28
N ALA A 24 -6.52 -8.48 -3.64
CA ALA A 24 -5.21 -8.50 -4.30
C ALA A 24 -5.19 -7.77 -5.65
N SER A 25 -6.33 -7.73 -6.35
CA SER A 25 -6.50 -7.00 -7.62
C SER A 25 -6.96 -5.55 -7.46
N GLY A 26 -7.05 -5.02 -6.23
CA GLY A 26 -7.47 -3.64 -5.94
C GLY A 26 -8.95 -3.34 -6.21
N LYS A 27 -9.76 -4.36 -6.54
CA LYS A 27 -11.19 -4.21 -6.82
C LYS A 27 -12.05 -4.04 -5.57
N THR A 28 -11.48 -4.31 -4.39
CA THR A 28 -12.21 -4.25 -3.12
C THR A 28 -11.23 -3.89 -2.02
N GLU A 29 -11.53 -2.79 -1.33
CA GLU A 29 -10.80 -2.42 -0.12
C GLU A 29 -11.13 -3.45 0.99
N PRO A 30 -10.12 -4.10 1.58
CA PRO A 30 -10.33 -5.02 2.69
C PRO A 30 -10.80 -4.25 3.93
N LYS A 31 -11.61 -4.90 4.78
CA LYS A 31 -11.87 -4.32 6.11
C LYS A 31 -10.59 -4.40 6.93
N PHE A 32 -10.46 -3.50 7.91
CA PHE A 32 -9.32 -3.56 8.82
C PHE A 32 -9.24 -4.91 9.56
N SER A 33 -10.39 -5.52 9.89
CA SER A 33 -10.46 -6.87 10.45
C SER A 33 -9.85 -7.94 9.55
N ASP A 34 -9.96 -7.78 8.23
CA ASP A 34 -9.46 -8.74 7.25
C ASP A 34 -7.93 -8.67 7.21
N ILE A 35 -7.39 -7.45 7.21
CA ILE A 35 -5.94 -7.21 7.28
C ILE A 35 -5.34 -7.80 8.56
N ILE A 36 -5.99 -7.62 9.71
CA ILE A 36 -5.54 -8.20 10.98
C ILE A 36 -5.49 -9.74 10.92
N GLN A 37 -6.49 -10.37 10.29
CA GLN A 37 -6.52 -11.83 10.15
C GLN A 37 -5.43 -12.33 9.20
N ILE A 38 -5.27 -11.66 8.06
CA ILE A 38 -4.23 -11.98 7.09
C ILE A 38 -2.84 -11.86 7.74
N ALA A 39 -2.56 -10.77 8.46
CA ALA A 39 -1.29 -10.56 9.18
C ALA A 39 -0.98 -11.69 10.18
N LYS A 40 -1.98 -12.12 10.96
CA LYS A 40 -1.81 -13.21 11.93
C LYS A 40 -1.44 -14.54 11.27
N ILE A 41 -2.00 -14.83 10.09
CA ILE A 41 -1.77 -16.09 9.38
C ILE A 41 -0.46 -16.07 8.61
N THR A 42 -0.14 -14.95 7.95
CA THR A 42 1.05 -14.84 7.09
C THR A 42 2.31 -14.44 7.86
N GLY A 43 2.16 -13.92 9.08
CA GLY A 43 3.26 -13.34 9.85
C GLY A 43 3.76 -12.00 9.30
N ALA A 44 3.08 -11.44 8.29
CA ALA A 44 3.41 -10.13 7.76
C ALA A 44 3.02 -9.02 8.75
N ASP A 45 3.80 -7.95 8.81
CA ASP A 45 3.44 -6.78 9.61
C ASP A 45 2.35 -5.95 8.92
N LEU A 46 1.55 -5.25 9.73
CA LEU A 46 0.42 -4.47 9.23
C LEU A 46 0.84 -3.30 8.34
N ASN A 47 1.99 -2.68 8.61
CA ASN A 47 2.45 -1.55 7.80
C ASN A 47 2.83 -2.04 6.39
N THR A 48 3.51 -3.19 6.29
CA THR A 48 3.83 -3.81 5.01
C THR A 48 2.59 -4.21 4.23
N LEU A 49 1.54 -4.74 4.89
CA LEU A 49 0.28 -5.07 4.21
C LEU A 49 -0.47 -3.83 3.70
N ALA A 50 -0.36 -2.70 4.39
CA ALA A 50 -1.06 -1.47 4.03
C ALA A 50 -0.31 -0.62 2.99
N TYR A 51 1.01 -0.54 3.11
CA TYR A 51 1.83 0.40 2.35
C TYR A 51 2.84 -0.28 1.42
N GLY A 52 2.89 -1.62 1.40
CA GLY A 52 3.93 -2.36 0.71
C GLY A 52 5.27 -2.32 1.45
N TYR A 53 6.29 -2.93 0.85
CA TYR A 53 7.64 -2.87 1.41
C TYR A 53 8.23 -1.49 1.17
N ALA A 54 9.03 -0.98 2.11
CA ALA A 54 9.64 0.36 2.03
C ALA A 54 10.50 0.63 0.77
N LEU A 55 10.81 -0.40 -0.02
CA LEU A 55 11.44 -0.26 -1.34
C LEU A 55 10.47 0.34 -2.37
N ASP A 56 9.17 0.02 -2.28
CA ASP A 56 8.15 0.49 -3.23
C ASP A 56 7.74 1.95 -2.95
N VAL A 57 7.81 2.38 -1.68
CA VAL A 57 7.47 3.76 -1.25
C VAL A 57 8.48 4.78 -1.78
N LYS A 58 9.75 4.40 -1.98
CA LYS A 58 10.75 5.30 -2.55
C LYS A 58 10.48 5.60 -4.02
N GLU A 59 10.01 4.61 -4.77
CA GLU A 59 9.73 4.75 -6.20
C GLU A 59 8.54 5.70 -6.42
N GLU A 60 7.44 5.53 -5.66
CA GLU A 60 6.27 6.41 -5.74
C GLU A 60 6.57 7.85 -5.28
N ALA A 61 7.37 8.02 -4.22
CA ALA A 61 7.78 9.36 -3.75
C ALA A 61 8.72 10.05 -4.76
N THR A 62 9.59 9.31 -5.44
CA THR A 62 10.43 9.86 -6.51
C THR A 62 9.61 10.21 -7.75
N GLU A 63 8.62 9.40 -8.13
CA GLU A 63 7.75 9.68 -9.28
C GLU A 63 6.88 10.92 -9.05
N ARG A 64 6.27 11.07 -7.87
CA ARG A 64 5.53 12.29 -7.53
C ARG A 64 6.41 13.53 -7.54
N LYS A 65 7.66 13.42 -7.06
CA LYS A 65 8.61 14.53 -7.09
C LYS A 65 8.95 14.93 -8.53
N LEU A 66 9.21 13.97 -9.43
CA LEU A 66 9.46 14.26 -10.85
C LEU A 66 8.26 14.93 -11.53
N ILE A 67 7.03 14.47 -11.28
CA ILE A 67 5.81 15.05 -11.86
C ILE A 67 5.62 16.50 -11.41
N THR A 68 5.79 16.79 -10.11
CA THR A 68 5.67 18.16 -9.59
C THR A 68 6.76 19.11 -10.11
N SER A 69 7.94 18.60 -10.44
CA SER A 69 9.00 19.40 -11.07
C SER A 69 8.88 19.52 -12.59
N ALA A 70 8.06 18.69 -13.25
CA ALA A 70 7.82 18.75 -14.68
C ALA A 70 6.69 19.73 -15.05
N ASP A 71 5.74 19.98 -14.14
CA ASP A 71 4.57 20.84 -14.38
C ASP A 71 4.80 22.33 -14.08
N GLY A 72 6.07 22.74 -13.94
CA GLY A 72 6.48 24.13 -14.11
C GLY A 72 5.97 25.15 -13.09
N TYR A 73 5.42 24.75 -11.94
CA TYR A 73 5.03 25.70 -10.89
C TYR A 73 6.14 25.83 -9.83
N THR A 74 7.28 26.37 -10.23
CA THR A 74 8.20 27.01 -9.29
C THR A 74 7.75 28.45 -9.12
N ASP A 75 6.77 28.67 -8.24
CA ASP A 75 6.46 30.03 -7.83
C ASP A 75 7.59 30.50 -6.89
N GLU A 76 8.48 31.34 -7.42
CA GLU A 76 9.58 31.97 -6.67
C GLU A 76 9.06 32.73 -5.42
N GLU A 77 7.75 33.01 -5.34
CA GLU A 77 7.10 33.65 -4.19
C GLU A 77 7.07 32.81 -2.91
N THR A 78 7.03 31.47 -2.97
CA THR A 78 6.90 30.69 -1.72
C THR A 78 8.20 30.61 -0.90
N THR A 79 9.35 30.84 -1.55
CA THR A 79 10.67 30.74 -0.90
C THR A 79 11.00 31.97 -0.06
N ASN A 80 10.36 33.12 -0.32
CA ASN A 80 10.65 34.38 0.36
C ASN A 80 9.76 34.67 1.59
N ALA A 81 8.79 33.82 1.93
CA ALA A 81 7.87 34.06 3.04
C ALA A 81 8.41 33.64 4.44
N HIS A 82 9.66 33.17 4.55
CA HIS A 82 10.26 32.72 5.83
C HIS A 82 11.44 33.58 6.31
N ASN A 83 11.68 34.76 5.71
CA ASN A 83 12.79 35.64 6.09
C ASN A 83 12.40 37.08 6.47
N PHE A 84 11.19 37.29 7.03
CA PHE A 84 10.86 38.51 7.79
C PHE A 84 9.92 38.22 8.95
#